data_AF-A0A1C2GLB4-F1
#
_entry.id   AF-A0A1C2GLB4-F1
#
_cell.length_a   1.000
_cell.length_b   1.000
_cell.length_c   1.000
_cell.angle_alpha   90.00
_cell.angle_beta   90.00
_cell.angle_gamma   90.00
#
_symmetry.space_group_name_H-M   'P 1'
#
loop_
_entity.id
_entity.type
_entity.pdbx_description
1 polymer ?
#
loop_
_entity_poly.entity_id
_entity_poly.type
_entity_poly.pdbx_seq_one_letter_code
_entity_poly.pdbx_strand_id
1 'polypeptide(L)'
;MAINHLKNKHNQNVPLAEDMDVDVVFSHEEILVKKEHNLQMSHMLTTALNDLPKRQREMIFLKYFDGWKYEEIAQVTGINYQSVVNHVHRGILQLRTNMVDNRFSRAGCMAFLFIIFTKLI
;
A
#
# COMPACT_ATOMS: atom_id res chain seq x y z
N MET A 1 33.17 54.81 13.39
CA MET A 1 33.74 54.41 12.08
C MET A 1 34.29 53.00 12.26
N ALA A 2 33.87 51.94 11.60
CA ALA A 2 33.11 51.78 10.38
C ALA A 2 32.19 50.55 10.49
N ILE A 3 30.88 50.81 10.53
CA ILE A 3 29.84 49.85 10.20
C ILE A 3 29.87 49.73 8.67
N ASN A 4 30.70 48.85 8.09
CA ASN A 4 30.63 48.46 6.66
C ASN A 4 31.68 47.40 6.26
N HIS A 5 31.74 46.24 6.92
CA HIS A 5 32.59 45.15 6.39
C HIS A 5 32.05 43.72 6.46
N LEU A 6 30.82 43.50 6.95
CA LEU A 6 30.23 42.15 7.00
C LEU A 6 29.02 41.98 6.08
N LYS A 7 28.91 42.81 5.03
CA LYS A 7 27.80 42.76 4.07
C LYS A 7 28.19 42.31 2.66
N ASN A 8 29.31 41.59 2.49
CA ASN A 8 29.80 41.22 1.15
C ASN A 8 30.23 39.76 0.97
N LYS A 9 29.70 38.82 1.77
CA LYS A 9 29.86 37.37 1.50
C LYS A 9 28.54 36.63 1.25
N HIS A 10 27.48 37.36 0.89
CA HIS A 10 26.20 36.78 0.50
C HIS A 10 25.60 37.50 -0.73
N ASN A 11 26.46 37.78 -1.71
CA ASN A 11 26.04 38.21 -3.04
C ASN A 11 26.74 37.36 -4.10
N GLN A 12 26.50 36.06 -4.06
CA GLN A 12 26.50 35.28 -5.29
C GLN A 12 25.04 35.07 -5.62
N ASN A 13 24.53 35.92 -6.52
CA ASN A 13 23.33 35.65 -7.29
C ASN A 13 23.59 34.33 -8.04
N VAL A 14 23.28 33.20 -7.39
CA VAL A 14 23.09 31.94 -8.09
C VAL A 14 21.75 32.13 -8.78
N PRO A 15 21.69 32.14 -10.13
CA PRO A 15 20.41 32.05 -10.81
C PRO A 15 19.73 30.81 -10.25
N LEU A 16 18.57 30.98 -9.63
CA LEU A 16 17.68 29.88 -9.27
C LEU A 16 17.37 29.19 -10.59
N ALA A 17 18.17 28.17 -10.92
CA ALA A 17 17.99 27.39 -12.11
C ALA A 17 16.58 26.82 -12.02
N GLU A 18 15.80 27.23 -13.02
CA GLU A 18 14.48 26.76 -13.40
C GLU A 18 14.31 25.28 -13.07
N ASP A 19 13.12 24.94 -12.55
CA ASP A 19 12.63 23.59 -12.26
C ASP A 19 13.36 22.52 -13.06
N MET A 20 14.40 21.93 -12.45
CA MET A 20 15.08 20.77 -13.01
C MET A 20 14.11 19.61 -12.91
N ASP A 21 13.32 19.40 -13.95
CA ASP A 21 12.47 18.23 -14.09
C ASP A 21 13.40 17.01 -14.19
N VAL A 22 13.53 16.30 -13.07
CA VAL A 22 14.36 15.09 -13.01
C VAL A 22 13.56 13.98 -13.69
N ASP A 23 13.80 13.80 -14.99
CA ASP A 23 13.22 12.69 -15.75
C ASP A 23 13.77 11.36 -15.23
N VAL A 24 12.97 10.69 -14.39
CA VAL A 24 13.26 9.32 -13.93
C VAL A 24 12.91 8.34 -15.06
N VAL A 25 13.92 7.94 -15.83
CA VAL A 25 13.76 6.95 -16.90
C VAL A 25 14.17 5.56 -16.39
N PHE A 26 13.22 4.64 -16.33
CA PHE A 26 13.48 3.24 -15.98
C PHE A 26 14.06 2.47 -17.18
N SER A 27 15.00 1.56 -16.91
CA SER A 27 15.52 0.65 -17.92
C SER A 27 14.45 -0.39 -18.32
N HIS A 28 14.61 -1.00 -19.50
CA HIS A 28 13.72 -2.08 -19.93
C HIS A 28 13.73 -3.26 -18.95
N GLU A 29 14.90 -3.60 -18.41
CA GLU A 29 15.06 -4.64 -17.38
C GLU A 29 14.28 -4.28 -16.13
N GLU A 30 14.39 -3.05 -15.63
CA GLU A 30 13.66 -2.60 -14.43
C GLU A 30 12.15 -2.69 -14.61
N ILE A 31 11.65 -2.31 -15.79
CA ILE A 31 10.23 -2.44 -16.13
C ILE A 31 9.80 -3.90 -16.13
N LEU A 32 10.60 -4.80 -16.71
CA LEU A 32 10.33 -6.24 -16.74
C LEU A 32 10.34 -6.84 -15.33
N VAL A 33 11.35 -6.54 -14.52
CA VAL A 33 11.47 -6.98 -13.12
C VAL A 33 10.26 -6.51 -12.31
N LYS A 34 9.85 -5.24 -12.46
CA LYS A 34 8.68 -4.69 -11.78
C LYS A 34 7.40 -5.41 -12.21
N LYS A 35 7.24 -5.70 -13.50
CA LYS A 35 6.09 -6.44 -14.03
C LYS A 35 6.02 -7.86 -13.47
N GLU A 36 7.14 -8.57 -13.46
CA GLU A 36 7.23 -9.92 -12.90
C GLU A 36 6.90 -9.92 -11.41
N HIS A 37 7.50 -8.99 -10.66
CA HIS A 37 7.22 -8.84 -9.23
C HIS A 37 5.72 -8.56 -8.96
N ASN A 38 5.10 -7.69 -9.77
CA ASN A 38 3.66 -7.40 -9.64
C ASN A 38 2.79 -8.63 -9.94
N LEU A 39 3.15 -9.41 -10.98
CA LEU A 39 2.43 -10.63 -11.32
C LEU A 39 2.54 -11.67 -10.20
N GLN A 40 3.75 -11.86 -9.66
CA GLN A 40 3.98 -12.74 -8.51
C GLN A 40 3.15 -12.30 -7.30
N MET A 41 3.17 -11.00 -6.96
CA MET A 41 2.38 -10.45 -5.85
C MET A 41 0.87 -10.67 -6.04
N SER A 42 0.36 -10.42 -7.25
CA SER A 42 -1.05 -10.62 -7.59
C SER A 42 -1.47 -12.09 -7.47
N HIS A 43 -0.63 -13.00 -7.95
CA HIS A 43 -0.87 -14.44 -7.82
C HIS A 43 -0.91 -14.86 -6.35
N MET A 44 0.07 -14.43 -5.55
CA MET A 44 0.12 -14.74 -4.12
C MET A 44 -1.09 -14.21 -3.35
N LEU A 45 -1.51 -12.98 -3.63
CA LEU A 45 -2.72 -12.40 -3.05
C LEU A 45 -3.96 -13.22 -3.40
N THR A 46 -4.09 -13.59 -4.67
CA THR A 46 -5.23 -14.37 -5.16
C THR A 46 -5.30 -15.71 -4.43
N THR A 47 -4.17 -16.41 -4.30
CA THR A 47 -4.10 -17.67 -3.53
C THR A 47 -4.48 -17.45 -2.07
N ALA A 48 -3.88 -16.46 -1.39
CA ALA A 48 -4.15 -16.21 0.02
C ALA A 48 -5.62 -15.85 0.29
N LEU A 49 -6.23 -15.04 -0.57
CA LEU A 49 -7.67 -14.73 -0.48
C LEU A 49 -8.52 -15.98 -0.73
N ASN A 50 -8.11 -16.85 -1.65
CA ASN A 50 -8.84 -18.07 -1.97
C ASN A 50 -8.78 -19.14 -0.87
N ASP A 51 -7.76 -19.10 -0.02
CA ASP A 51 -7.63 -19.95 1.17
C ASP A 51 -8.56 -19.52 2.33
N LEU A 52 -9.13 -18.31 2.26
CA LEU A 52 -10.08 -17.87 3.26
C LEU A 52 -11.43 -18.59 3.14
N PRO A 53 -12.12 -18.85 4.26
CA PRO A 53 -13.51 -19.25 4.25
C PRO A 53 -14.36 -18.27 3.42
N LYS A 54 -15.29 -18.79 2.62
CA LYS A 54 -16.08 -18.00 1.65
C LYS A 54 -16.63 -16.69 2.22
N ARG A 55 -17.21 -16.73 3.42
CA ARG A 55 -17.77 -15.55 4.10
C ARG A 55 -16.71 -14.51 4.46
N GLN A 56 -15.54 -14.94 4.94
CA GLN A 56 -14.46 -14.01 5.29
C GLN A 56 -13.88 -13.35 4.04
N ARG A 57 -13.68 -14.13 2.96
CA ARG A 57 -13.26 -13.61 1.66
C ARG A 57 -14.25 -12.55 1.13
N GLU A 58 -15.54 -12.85 1.17
CA GLU A 58 -16.60 -11.93 0.75
C GLU A 58 -16.59 -10.63 1.55
N MET A 59 -16.54 -10.69 2.89
CA MET A 59 -16.49 -9.46 3.70
C MET A 59 -15.21 -8.65 3.47
N ILE A 60 -14.06 -9.30 3.28
CA ILE A 60 -12.79 -8.63 2.96
C ILE A 60 -12.85 -7.96 1.59
N PHE A 61 -13.45 -8.63 0.61
CA PHE A 61 -13.61 -8.08 -0.73
C PHE A 61 -14.41 -6.77 -0.68
N LEU A 62 -15.62 -6.81 -0.11
CA LEU A 62 -16.46 -5.62 0.04
C LEU A 62 -15.76 -4.51 0.83
N LYS A 63 -15.04 -4.87 1.92
CA LYS A 63 -14.39 -3.88 2.78
C LYS A 63 -13.22 -3.17 2.11
N TYR A 64 -12.31 -3.91 1.47
CA TYR A 64 -11.02 -3.36 1.03
C TYR A 64 -10.92 -3.11 -0.48
N PHE A 65 -11.68 -3.86 -1.28
CA PHE A 65 -11.70 -3.70 -2.73
C PHE A 65 -12.80 -2.73 -3.14
N ASP A 66 -14.01 -2.91 -2.62
CA ASP A 66 -15.14 -2.01 -2.92
C ASP A 66 -15.24 -0.82 -1.96
N GLY A 67 -14.53 -0.84 -0.83
CA GLY A 67 -14.41 0.29 0.10
C GLY A 67 -15.60 0.49 1.04
N TRP A 68 -16.45 -0.52 1.20
CA TRP A 68 -17.69 -0.38 1.98
C TRP A 68 -17.43 -0.23 3.48
N LYS A 69 -18.34 0.45 4.17
CA LYS A 69 -18.39 0.51 5.63
C LYS A 69 -18.98 -0.77 6.20
N TYR A 70 -18.67 -1.07 7.46
CA TYR A 70 -19.15 -2.30 8.10
C TYR A 70 -20.68 -2.34 8.17
N GLU A 71 -21.33 -1.19 8.34
CA GLU A 71 -22.79 -1.03 8.33
C GLU A 71 -23.40 -1.36 6.96
N GLU A 72 -22.77 -0.89 5.87
CA GLU A 72 -23.23 -1.15 4.50
C GLU A 72 -23.11 -2.64 4.15
N ILE A 73 -21.99 -3.25 4.57
CA ILE A 73 -21.78 -4.69 4.40
C ILE A 73 -22.83 -5.47 5.22
N ALA A 74 -23.11 -5.06 6.46
CA ALA A 74 -24.12 -5.72 7.30
C ALA A 74 -25.51 -5.65 6.65
N GLN A 75 -25.86 -4.48 6.07
CA GLN A 75 -27.13 -4.28 5.37
C GLN A 75 -27.26 -5.17 4.13
N VAL A 76 -26.24 -5.23 3.25
CA VAL A 76 -26.35 -6.00 2.00
C VAL A 76 -26.26 -7.51 2.22
N THR A 77 -25.47 -7.94 3.20
CA THR A 77 -25.23 -9.38 3.46
C THR A 77 -26.25 -9.99 4.42
N GLY A 78 -27.06 -9.15 5.09
CA GLY A 78 -28.12 -9.58 6.01
C GLY A 78 -27.62 -10.16 7.33
N ILE A 79 -26.34 -10.00 7.67
CA ILE A 79 -25.78 -10.43 8.96
C ILE A 79 -25.56 -9.23 9.88
N ASN A 80 -25.51 -9.46 11.19
CA ASN A 80 -25.30 -8.35 12.13
C ASN A 80 -23.91 -7.72 11.99
N TYR A 81 -23.84 -6.42 12.31
CA TYR A 81 -22.62 -5.61 12.26
C TYR A 81 -21.42 -6.28 12.94
N GLN A 82 -21.60 -6.81 14.15
CA GLN A 82 -20.52 -7.44 14.91
C GLN A 82 -19.96 -8.68 14.19
N SER A 83 -20.81 -9.43 13.49
CA SER A 83 -20.40 -10.59 12.70
C SER A 83 -19.59 -10.17 11.49
N VAL A 84 -19.96 -9.08 10.81
CA VAL A 84 -19.14 -8.50 9.73
C VAL A 84 -17.75 -8.12 10.26
N VAL A 85 -17.69 -7.34 11.34
CA VAL A 85 -16.42 -6.94 11.96
C VAL A 85 -15.58 -8.17 12.32
N ASN A 86 -16.19 -9.18 12.93
CA ASN A 86 -15.51 -10.42 13.29
C ASN A 86 -15.00 -11.20 12.07
N HIS A 87 -15.79 -11.29 10.99
CA HIS A 87 -15.38 -11.97 9.76
C HIS A 87 -14.23 -11.25 9.07
N VAL A 88 -14.28 -9.92 8.98
CA VAL A 88 -13.19 -9.11 8.42
C VAL A 88 -11.92 -9.26 9.26
N HIS A 89 -12.03 -9.10 10.58
CA HIS A 89 -10.87 -9.22 11.47
C HIS A 89 -10.23 -10.61 11.40
N ARG A 90 -11.03 -11.67 11.45
CA ARG A 90 -10.52 -13.05 11.36
C ARG A 90 -9.88 -13.34 10.00
N GLY A 91 -10.48 -12.85 8.91
CA GLY A 91 -9.90 -13.01 7.58
C GLY A 91 -8.58 -12.26 7.45
N ILE A 92 -8.47 -11.04 7.98
CA ILE A 92 -7.21 -10.26 8.00
C ILE A 92 -6.12 -11.02 8.79
N LEU A 93 -6.49 -11.56 9.94
CA LEU A 93 -5.58 -12.36 10.76
C LEU A 93 -5.08 -13.59 10.00
N GLN A 94 -5.97 -14.30 9.32
CA GLN A 94 -5.61 -15.48 8.53
C GLN A 94 -4.75 -15.12 7.31
N LEU A 95 -5.06 -14.04 6.59
CA LEU A 95 -4.22 -13.54 5.50
C LEU A 95 -2.80 -13.23 6.01
N ARG A 96 -2.68 -12.58 7.16
CA ARG A 96 -1.39 -12.28 7.77
C ARG A 96 -0.61 -13.56 8.09
N THR A 97 -1.25 -14.58 8.67
CA THR A 97 -0.59 -15.86 8.96
C THR A 97 -0.15 -16.55 7.69
N ASN A 98 -1.02 -16.68 6.69
CA ASN A 98 -0.71 -17.33 5.41
C ASN A 98 0.43 -16.61 4.66
N MET A 99 0.54 -15.29 4.83
CA MET A 99 1.62 -14.48 4.24
C MET A 99 2.95 -14.54 5.00
N VAL A 100 2.93 -14.95 6.28
CA VAL A 100 4.15 -15.15 7.06
C VAL A 100 4.70 -16.56 6.88
N ASP A 101 3.82 -17.56 6.73
CA ASP A 101 4.21 -18.98 6.59
C ASP A 101 4.72 -19.34 5.19
N ASN A 102 4.18 -18.71 4.14
CA ASN A 102 4.76 -18.83 2.81
C ASN A 102 6.08 -18.06 2.78
N ARG A 103 7.09 -18.56 2.03
CA ARG A 103 8.41 -17.94 1.88
C ARG A 103 8.35 -16.63 1.08
N PHE A 104 7.56 -15.67 1.54
CA PHE A 104 7.53 -14.31 1.04
C PHE A 104 8.86 -13.65 1.41
N SER A 105 9.56 -13.11 0.40
CA SER A 105 10.68 -12.21 0.67
C SER A 105 10.17 -11.08 1.57
N ARG A 106 10.89 -10.79 2.67
CA ARG A 106 10.49 -9.83 3.73
C ARG A 106 10.07 -8.45 3.17
N ALA A 107 10.58 -8.08 1.99
CA ALA A 107 10.22 -6.84 1.29
C ALA A 107 8.78 -6.83 0.73
N GLY A 108 8.27 -7.97 0.24
CA GLY A 108 6.93 -8.07 -0.36
C GLY A 108 5.80 -7.92 0.65
N CYS A 109 5.94 -8.50 1.85
CA CYS A 109 4.96 -8.36 2.93
C CYS A 109 4.86 -6.92 3.45
N MET A 110 5.97 -6.16 3.43
CA MET A 110 5.97 -4.78 3.89
C MET A 110 5.26 -3.83 2.91
N ALA A 111 5.45 -4.01 1.61
CA ALA A 111 4.69 -3.27 0.59
C ALA A 111 3.19 -3.58 0.66
N PHE A 112 2.83 -4.82 1.04
CA PHE A 112 1.43 -5.24 1.19
C PHE A 112 0.76 -4.69 2.45
N LEU A 113 1.46 -4.72 3.60
CA LEU A 113 1.02 -4.00 4.79
C LEU A 113 0.88 -2.51 4.47
N PHE A 114 1.81 -1.92 3.73
CA PHE A 114 1.71 -0.53 3.30
C PHE A 114 0.45 -0.31 2.44
N ILE A 115 0.11 -1.17 1.47
CA ILE A 115 -1.12 -1.00 0.66
C ILE A 115 -2.40 -1.10 1.51
N ILE A 116 -2.47 -2.02 2.47
CA ILE A 116 -3.61 -2.11 3.40
C ILE A 116 -3.66 -0.89 4.35
N PHE A 117 -2.50 -0.41 4.83
CA PHE A 117 -2.41 0.70 5.79
C PHE A 117 -2.48 2.09 5.14
N THR A 118 -2.06 2.29 3.89
CA THR A 118 -2.11 3.59 3.19
C THR A 118 -3.51 3.92 2.68
N LYS A 119 -4.41 2.92 2.57
CA LYS A 119 -5.86 3.13 2.39
C LYS A 119 -6.61 3.30 3.72
N LEU A 120 -5.90 3.37 4.87
CA LEU A 120 -6.46 3.41 6.22
C LEU A 120 -6.30 4.77 6.94
N ILE A 121 -5.73 5.79 6.28
CA ILE A 121 -5.67 7.19 6.73
C ILE A 121 -6.19 8.06 5.58
#